data_AF-A0A942SHW4-F1
#
_entry.id   AF-A0A942SHW4-F1
#
_cell.length_a   1.000
_cell.length_b   1.000
_cell.length_c   1.000
_cell.angle_alpha   90.00
_cell.angle_beta   90.00
_cell.angle_gamma   90.00
#
_symmetry.space_group_name_H-M   'P 1'
#
loop_
_entity.id
_entity.type
_entity.pdbx_description
1 polymer ?
#
loop_
_entity_poly.entity_id
_entity_poly.type
_entity_poly.pdbx_seq_one_letter_code
_entity_poly.pdbx_strand_id
1 'polypeptide(L)'
;MAIQLNVTDKKNLTLALAKAAQDPEMVLTTHFSVRKKDGKIKTFTLSVLNLLVRFFTLGKKGVATTQAKKSVEVALKTVQASQSIFQDAANCNHMYVLLKHTIAKARTTSTEKQQLIKKASFVRQQAFKLFKNRLEDLKEAKPEAEAEKTAIQNELGIMLQVLQNGGLDSELALVVGKFGSETAIKQLFAITMDSKDKVFATKVSQNKAYHILKNAISGSLLAENKEALKAIYAKTINWLDNRGSFFFAGRMIKEAVKMKIVQDDFFDFALSLGQPTILTKIEERPAKVSLLYILSRRALLDCKDGLNDEYVVSLAEKILARFPNLVNIPVIREIDKTSEACVSPLCIAISQNSPKLVDLFLQKGANPDALVLVEELYRLYPSAEQPEGISGPVKLINLALAKPTLYPLAKKLIEADKTKQTWVDAELITEEEREETSVERVLEKFEEKFPLAEQTADL
;
A
#
# COMPACT_ATOMS: atom_id res chain seq x y z
N MET A 1 -18.54 -22.96 29.17
CA MET A 1 -18.10 -24.31 28.74
C MET A 1 -16.59 -24.26 28.54
N ALA A 2 -15.85 -25.20 29.13
CA ALA A 2 -14.41 -25.34 28.90
C ALA A 2 -14.20 -26.47 27.88
N ILE A 3 -13.34 -26.27 26.89
CA ILE A 3 -12.95 -27.27 25.91
C ILE A 3 -11.59 -27.80 26.36
N GLN A 4 -11.54 -29.08 26.71
CA GLN A 4 -10.28 -29.72 27.06
C GLN A 4 -9.46 -29.94 25.78
N LEU A 5 -8.21 -29.48 25.78
CA LEU A 5 -7.30 -29.71 24.67
C LEU A 5 -6.69 -31.10 24.85
N ASN A 6 -7.28 -32.11 24.21
CA ASN A 6 -6.76 -33.47 24.28
C ASN A 6 -5.54 -33.60 23.36
N VAL A 7 -4.38 -33.80 23.97
CA VAL A 7 -3.09 -33.88 23.27
C VAL A 7 -2.90 -35.24 22.58
N THR A 8 -3.70 -36.26 22.92
CA THR A 8 -3.60 -37.58 22.26
C THR A 8 -4.26 -37.63 20.89
N ASP A 9 -5.15 -36.69 20.58
CA ASP A 9 -5.86 -36.61 19.31
C ASP A 9 -5.42 -35.37 18.52
N LYS A 10 -4.46 -35.55 17.61
CA LYS A 10 -3.85 -34.46 16.85
C LYS A 10 -4.88 -33.64 16.06
N LYS A 11 -5.83 -34.29 15.40
CA LYS A 11 -6.82 -33.61 14.53
C LYS A 11 -7.77 -32.76 15.37
N ASN A 12 -8.29 -33.33 16.46
CA ASN A 12 -9.17 -32.60 17.36
C ASN A 12 -8.45 -31.46 18.09
N LEU A 13 -7.17 -31.65 18.44
CA LEU A 13 -6.37 -30.59 19.04
C LEU A 13 -6.18 -29.41 18.09
N THR A 14 -5.78 -29.67 16.84
CA THR A 14 -5.55 -28.61 15.83
C THR A 14 -6.82 -27.79 15.60
N LEU A 15 -7.97 -28.45 15.43
CA LEU A 15 -9.25 -27.78 15.25
C LEU A 15 -9.65 -26.95 16.49
N ALA A 16 -9.47 -27.50 17.70
CA ALA A 16 -9.77 -26.81 18.94
C ALA A 16 -8.88 -25.59 19.17
N LEU A 17 -7.58 -25.69 18.88
CA LEU A 17 -6.64 -24.58 18.96
C LEU A 17 -6.97 -23.48 17.96
N ALA A 18 -7.24 -23.84 16.70
CA ALA A 18 -7.61 -22.88 15.66
C ALA A 18 -8.88 -22.11 16.04
N LYS A 19 -9.94 -22.81 16.43
CA LYS A 19 -11.22 -22.21 16.85
C LYS A 19 -11.05 -21.31 18.07
N ALA A 20 -10.23 -21.72 19.04
CA ALA A 20 -10.01 -20.93 20.24
C ALA A 20 -9.12 -19.70 19.97
N ALA A 21 -8.15 -19.78 19.07
CA ALA A 21 -7.30 -18.65 18.71
C ALA A 21 -8.05 -17.54 17.95
N GLN A 22 -9.13 -17.87 17.23
CA GLN A 22 -9.98 -16.91 16.53
C GLN A 22 -10.90 -16.11 17.47
N ASP A 23 -11.24 -16.65 18.64
CA ASP A 23 -12.11 -15.97 19.62
C ASP A 23 -11.26 -15.21 20.67
N PRO A 24 -11.25 -13.86 20.66
CA PRO A 24 -10.47 -13.08 21.62
C PRO A 24 -10.93 -13.31 23.07
N GLU A 25 -12.14 -13.83 23.30
CA GLU A 25 -12.68 -14.21 24.61
C GLU A 25 -12.13 -15.51 25.18
N MET A 26 -11.48 -16.33 24.36
CA MET A 26 -10.91 -17.59 24.81
C MET A 26 -9.56 -17.37 25.51
N VAL A 27 -9.42 -17.99 26.69
CA VAL A 27 -8.18 -17.99 27.48
C VAL A 27 -7.77 -19.41 27.83
N LEU A 28 -6.46 -19.64 27.92
CA LEU A 28 -5.87 -20.89 28.35
C LEU A 28 -5.93 -20.99 29.88
N THR A 29 -6.25 -22.18 30.38
CA THR A 29 -6.28 -22.49 31.81
C THR A 29 -5.00 -23.20 32.25
N THR A 30 -4.83 -23.36 33.56
CA THR A 30 -3.71 -24.09 34.18
C THR A 30 -3.71 -25.60 33.91
N HIS A 31 -4.79 -26.15 33.36
CA HIS A 31 -4.91 -27.57 33.01
C HIS A 31 -4.83 -27.80 31.50
N PHE A 32 -4.26 -26.86 30.75
CA PHE A 32 -4.17 -26.93 29.30
C PHE A 32 -5.55 -27.16 28.65
N SER A 33 -6.55 -26.40 29.08
CA SER A 33 -7.87 -26.33 28.43
C SER A 33 -8.19 -24.88 28.08
N VAL A 34 -9.09 -24.65 27.13
CA VAL A 34 -9.51 -23.31 26.73
C VAL A 34 -10.94 -23.04 27.16
N ARG A 35 -11.20 -21.82 27.64
CA ARG A 35 -12.55 -21.39 28.02
C ARG A 35 -12.76 -19.91 27.73
N LYS A 36 -14.00 -19.49 27.53
CA LYS A 36 -14.34 -18.06 27.53
C LYS A 36 -14.04 -17.46 28.91
N LYS A 37 -13.48 -16.25 28.94
CA LYS A 37 -13.27 -15.52 30.19
C LYS A 37 -14.60 -15.39 30.93
N ASP A 38 -14.60 -15.64 32.23
CA ASP A 38 -15.78 -15.41 33.05
C ASP A 38 -16.15 -13.91 33.00
N GLY A 39 -17.43 -13.59 32.77
CA GLY A 39 -17.91 -12.21 32.75
C GLY A 39 -17.67 -11.47 34.07
N LYS A 40 -17.79 -10.14 34.08
CA LYS A 40 -17.53 -9.30 35.27
C LYS A 40 -18.29 -9.79 36.51
N ILE A 41 -19.58 -10.10 36.34
CA ILE A 41 -20.47 -10.61 37.40
C ILE A 41 -19.94 -11.94 37.95
N LYS A 42 -19.69 -12.91 37.05
CA LYS A 42 -19.23 -14.24 37.44
C LYS A 42 -17.86 -14.18 38.14
N THR A 43 -16.97 -13.29 37.69
CA THR A 43 -15.68 -13.04 38.32
C THR A 43 -15.83 -12.44 39.72
N PHE A 44 -16.79 -11.53 39.91
CA PHE A 44 -17.10 -10.95 41.22
C PHE A 44 -17.64 -12.02 42.18
N THR A 45 -18.65 -12.80 41.76
CA THR A 45 -19.16 -13.92 42.56
C THR A 45 -18.09 -14.96 42.87
N LEU A 46 -17.20 -15.29 41.91
CA LEU A 46 -16.08 -16.21 42.15
C LEU A 46 -15.04 -15.63 43.12
N SER A 47 -14.86 -14.31 43.14
CA SER A 47 -13.96 -13.63 44.08
C SER A 47 -14.52 -13.65 45.49
N VAL A 48 -15.82 -13.36 45.65
CA VAL A 48 -16.54 -13.46 46.93
C VAL A 48 -16.54 -14.90 47.42
N LEU A 49 -16.86 -15.86 46.54
CA LEU A 49 -16.84 -17.28 46.86
C LEU A 49 -15.42 -17.75 47.22
N ASN A 50 -14.38 -17.24 46.56
CA ASN A 50 -12.99 -17.52 46.93
C ASN A 50 -12.63 -17.01 48.32
N LEU A 51 -13.11 -15.82 48.68
CA LEU A 51 -12.90 -15.25 50.01
C LEU A 51 -13.56 -16.15 51.07
N LEU A 52 -14.81 -16.56 50.83
CA LEU A 52 -15.56 -17.45 51.71
C LEU A 52 -14.91 -18.84 51.81
N VAL A 53 -14.59 -19.49 50.68
CA VAL A 53 -13.96 -20.82 50.67
C VAL A 53 -12.59 -20.78 51.33
N ARG A 54 -11.80 -19.72 51.15
CA ARG A 54 -10.52 -19.58 51.87
C ARG A 54 -10.71 -19.41 53.37
N PHE A 55 -11.74 -18.68 53.79
CA PHE A 55 -12.09 -18.55 55.21
C PHE A 55 -12.44 -19.92 55.82
N PHE A 56 -13.31 -20.70 55.17
CA PHE A 56 -13.75 -22.01 55.68
C PHE A 56 -12.71 -23.14 55.50
N THR A 57 -11.80 -23.05 54.53
CA THR A 57 -10.78 -24.07 54.31
C THR A 57 -9.43 -23.73 54.95
N LEU A 58 -9.39 -22.73 55.84
CA LEU A 58 -8.15 -22.25 56.47
C LEU A 58 -7.06 -21.95 55.44
N GLY A 59 -7.45 -21.33 54.32
CA GLY A 59 -6.58 -20.96 53.21
C GLY A 59 -6.16 -22.09 52.26
N LYS A 60 -6.58 -23.34 52.50
CA LYS A 60 -6.07 -24.50 51.74
C LYS A 60 -6.68 -24.70 50.36
N LYS A 61 -7.88 -24.19 50.07
CA LYS A 61 -8.52 -24.32 48.75
C LYS A 61 -9.04 -22.97 48.26
N GLY A 62 -8.82 -22.70 46.97
CA GLY A 62 -9.42 -21.58 46.26
C GLY A 62 -10.02 -22.06 44.94
N VAL A 63 -11.13 -21.44 44.53
CA VAL A 63 -11.76 -21.60 43.23
C VAL A 63 -10.81 -21.11 42.14
N ALA A 64 -10.64 -21.91 41.09
CA ALA A 64 -9.64 -21.73 40.04
C ALA A 64 -9.71 -20.35 39.37
N THR A 65 -8.83 -19.45 39.80
CA THR A 65 -8.54 -18.20 39.08
C THR A 65 -7.55 -18.52 37.96
N THR A 66 -7.77 -17.94 36.77
CA THR A 66 -6.81 -18.04 35.65
C THR A 66 -5.50 -17.38 36.05
N GLN A 67 -4.52 -18.18 36.48
CA GLN A 67 -3.17 -17.73 36.76
C GLN A 67 -2.38 -17.72 35.46
N ALA A 68 -2.25 -16.56 34.83
CA ALA A 68 -1.58 -16.43 33.53
C ALA A 68 -0.14 -16.97 33.55
N LYS A 69 0.61 -16.73 34.64
CA LYS A 69 1.96 -17.28 34.83
C LYS A 69 1.98 -18.82 34.74
N LYS A 70 1.14 -19.49 35.53
CA LYS A 70 1.02 -20.95 35.50
C LYS A 70 0.52 -21.47 34.16
N SER A 71 -0.42 -20.75 33.53
CA SER A 71 -0.97 -21.15 32.23
C SER A 71 0.10 -21.07 31.13
N VAL A 72 0.95 -20.04 31.13
CA VAL A 72 2.12 -19.93 30.25
C VAL A 72 3.13 -21.04 30.54
N GLU A 73 3.46 -21.32 31.80
CA GLU A 73 4.39 -22.39 32.17
C GLU A 73 3.89 -23.78 31.75
N VAL A 74 2.60 -24.06 31.95
CA VAL A 74 1.96 -25.32 31.53
C VAL A 74 1.94 -25.42 30.01
N ALA A 75 1.63 -24.34 29.29
CA ALA A 75 1.69 -24.34 27.83
C ALA A 75 3.09 -24.64 27.32
N LEU A 76 4.11 -23.99 27.88
CA LEU A 76 5.51 -24.22 27.51
C LEU A 76 5.94 -25.66 27.74
N LYS A 77 5.62 -26.22 28.91
CA LYS A 77 5.90 -27.63 29.22
C LYS A 77 5.17 -28.56 28.27
N THR A 78 3.91 -28.26 27.93
CA THR A 78 3.11 -29.11 27.02
C THR A 78 3.66 -29.07 25.61
N VAL A 79 4.06 -27.89 25.12
CA VAL A 79 4.72 -27.74 23.82
C VAL A 79 6.03 -28.53 23.76
N GLN A 80 6.83 -28.48 24.84
CA GLN A 80 8.08 -29.24 24.93
C GLN A 80 7.87 -30.75 25.02
N ALA A 81 6.83 -31.21 25.74
CA ALA A 81 6.53 -32.63 25.92
C ALA A 81 5.84 -33.26 24.69
N SER A 82 5.13 -32.45 23.90
CA SER A 82 4.27 -32.93 22.81
C SER A 82 4.77 -32.47 21.45
N GLN A 83 6.08 -32.64 21.22
CA GLN A 83 6.77 -32.10 20.03
C GLN A 83 6.13 -32.56 18.73
N SER A 84 5.64 -33.81 18.63
CA SER A 84 5.00 -34.36 17.43
C SER A 84 3.76 -33.59 16.94
N ILE A 85 3.08 -32.89 17.84
CA ILE A 85 1.89 -32.10 17.51
C ILE A 85 2.27 -30.67 17.18
N PHE A 86 3.27 -30.15 17.89
CA PHE A 86 3.82 -28.83 17.66
C PHE A 86 4.88 -28.79 16.55
N GLN A 87 5.17 -29.92 15.89
CA GLN A 87 5.83 -29.94 14.57
C GLN A 87 5.00 -29.22 13.50
N ASP A 88 3.68 -29.13 13.69
CA ASP A 88 2.83 -28.25 12.90
C ASP A 88 2.94 -26.82 13.45
N ALA A 89 3.49 -25.94 12.63
CA ALA A 89 3.73 -24.57 13.01
C ALA A 89 2.43 -23.73 13.13
N ALA A 90 1.33 -24.14 12.50
CA ALA A 90 0.01 -23.56 12.74
C ALA A 90 -0.43 -23.77 14.19
N ASN A 91 -0.21 -24.97 14.73
CA ASN A 91 -0.51 -25.27 16.14
C ASN A 91 0.33 -24.41 17.09
N CYS A 92 1.61 -24.17 16.78
CA CYS A 92 2.45 -23.26 17.55
C CYS A 92 1.93 -21.82 17.51
N ASN A 93 1.46 -21.35 16.34
CA ASN A 93 0.88 -20.01 16.20
C ASN A 93 -0.39 -19.86 17.04
N HIS A 94 -1.33 -20.79 16.88
CA HIS A 94 -2.60 -20.78 17.62
C HIS A 94 -2.35 -20.79 19.13
N MET A 95 -1.40 -21.58 19.60
CA MET A 95 -0.99 -21.59 21.01
C MET A 95 -0.43 -20.22 21.45
N TYR A 96 0.44 -19.61 20.65
CA TYR A 96 0.99 -18.29 20.96
C TYR A 96 -0.09 -17.20 21.04
N VAL A 97 -1.03 -17.18 20.08
CA VAL A 97 -2.18 -16.26 20.07
C VAL A 97 -3.02 -16.44 21.33
N LEU A 98 -3.35 -17.68 21.69
CA LEU A 98 -4.09 -17.99 22.93
C LEU A 98 -3.35 -17.54 24.19
N LEU A 99 -2.03 -17.68 24.24
CA LEU A 99 -1.22 -17.16 25.33
C LEU A 99 -1.27 -15.63 25.39
N LYS A 100 -1.22 -14.91 24.24
CA LYS A 100 -1.40 -13.45 24.21
C LYS A 100 -2.77 -13.05 24.76
N HIS A 101 -3.85 -13.71 24.35
CA HIS A 101 -5.20 -13.45 24.88
C HIS A 101 -5.24 -13.63 26.41
N THR A 102 -4.65 -14.74 26.88
CA THR A 102 -4.58 -15.08 28.30
C THR A 102 -3.80 -14.02 29.11
N ILE A 103 -2.66 -13.56 28.59
CA ILE A 103 -1.82 -12.54 29.23
C ILE A 103 -2.49 -11.16 29.21
N ALA A 104 -3.07 -10.76 28.08
CA ALA A 104 -3.78 -9.48 27.95
C ALA A 104 -4.89 -9.36 28.99
N LYS A 105 -5.62 -10.47 29.21
CA LYS A 105 -6.76 -10.57 30.13
C LYS A 105 -6.39 -10.81 31.59
N ALA A 106 -5.12 -11.08 31.89
CA ALA A 106 -4.61 -11.26 33.23
C ALA A 106 -4.65 -9.95 34.04
N ARG A 107 -5.01 -10.06 35.33
CA ARG A 107 -4.91 -8.97 36.31
C ARG A 107 -3.49 -8.95 36.89
N THR A 108 -2.53 -8.51 36.08
CA THR A 108 -1.11 -8.42 36.44
C THR A 108 -0.57 -7.05 36.01
N THR A 109 0.60 -6.67 36.53
CA THR A 109 1.25 -5.41 36.18
C THR A 109 1.69 -5.40 34.70
N SER A 110 1.91 -4.21 34.13
CA SER A 110 2.44 -4.06 32.76
C SER A 110 3.79 -4.76 32.59
N THR A 111 4.69 -4.61 33.57
CA THR A 111 6.00 -5.26 33.60
C THR A 111 5.90 -6.79 33.59
N GLU A 112 5.01 -7.36 34.41
CA GLU A 112 4.76 -8.81 34.40
C GLU A 112 4.17 -9.28 33.07
N LYS A 113 3.27 -8.52 32.46
CA LYS A 113 2.72 -8.87 31.13
C LYS A 113 3.84 -8.93 30.09
N GLN A 114 4.77 -7.98 30.09
CA GLN A 114 5.93 -8.00 29.19
C GLN A 114 6.83 -9.22 29.43
N GLN A 115 7.10 -9.58 30.68
CA GLN A 115 7.86 -10.80 31.01
C GLN A 115 7.16 -12.07 30.54
N LEU A 116 5.83 -12.16 30.71
CA LEU A 116 5.04 -13.30 30.23
C LEU A 116 5.00 -13.36 28.71
N ILE A 117 4.90 -12.22 28.02
CA ILE A 117 4.97 -12.15 26.55
C ILE A 117 6.34 -12.66 26.06
N LYS A 118 7.44 -12.25 26.72
CA LYS A 118 8.80 -12.74 26.43
C LYS A 118 8.96 -14.25 26.66
N LYS A 119 8.27 -14.82 27.65
CA LYS A 119 8.24 -16.28 27.84
C LYS A 119 7.38 -16.96 26.77
N ALA A 120 6.20 -16.43 26.48
CA ALA A 120 5.31 -16.97 25.46
C ALA A 120 5.94 -16.93 24.06
N SER A 121 6.82 -15.97 23.76
CA SER A 121 7.54 -15.95 22.49
C SER A 121 8.46 -17.16 22.27
N PHE A 122 8.79 -17.96 23.29
CA PHE A 122 9.48 -19.23 23.10
C PHE A 122 8.66 -20.21 22.24
N VAL A 123 7.34 -20.30 22.45
CA VAL A 123 6.45 -21.15 21.62
C VAL A 123 6.54 -20.72 20.16
N ARG A 124 6.61 -19.42 19.94
CA ARG A 124 6.75 -18.84 18.61
C ARG A 124 8.14 -19.05 18.01
N GLN A 125 9.20 -19.01 18.80
CA GLN A 125 10.56 -19.34 18.35
C GLN A 125 10.65 -20.80 17.90
N GLN A 126 9.92 -21.71 18.54
CA GLN A 126 9.83 -23.10 18.07
C GLN A 126 9.11 -23.19 16.71
N ALA A 127 8.00 -22.47 16.53
CA ALA A 127 7.35 -22.33 15.23
C ALA A 127 8.34 -21.83 14.18
N PHE A 128 9.13 -20.80 14.51
CA PHE A 128 10.12 -20.22 13.62
C PHE A 128 11.23 -21.21 13.26
N LYS A 129 11.72 -22.00 14.22
CA LYS A 129 12.72 -23.05 13.96
C LYS A 129 12.19 -24.11 12.99
N LEU A 130 10.94 -24.54 13.19
CA LEU A 130 10.28 -25.50 12.30
C LEU A 130 10.10 -24.92 10.90
N PHE A 131 9.66 -23.67 10.81
CA PHE A 131 9.57 -22.96 9.55
C PHE A 131 10.91 -22.80 8.87
N LYS A 132 11.99 -22.52 9.59
CA LYS A 132 13.31 -22.36 8.97
C LYS A 132 13.75 -23.66 8.29
N ASN A 133 13.63 -24.79 8.98
CA ASN A 133 13.95 -26.09 8.39
C ASN A 133 13.10 -26.34 7.13
N ARG A 134 11.80 -26.06 7.25
CA ARG A 134 10.85 -26.25 6.16
C ARG A 134 11.06 -25.29 4.99
N LEU A 135 11.55 -24.08 5.25
CA LEU A 135 11.91 -23.10 4.23
C LEU A 135 13.09 -23.59 3.41
N GLU A 136 14.07 -24.25 4.01
CA GLU A 136 15.16 -24.90 3.24
C GLU A 136 14.59 -25.96 2.29
N ASP A 137 13.69 -26.82 2.77
CA ASP A 137 13.02 -27.82 1.91
C ASP A 137 12.28 -27.14 0.74
N LEU A 138 11.55 -26.05 1.02
CA LEU A 138 10.79 -25.33 0.01
C LEU A 138 11.70 -24.60 -1.00
N LYS A 139 12.86 -24.06 -0.58
CA LYS A 139 13.80 -23.41 -1.51
C LYS A 139 14.21 -24.34 -2.66
N GLU A 140 14.39 -25.63 -2.36
CA GLU A 140 14.78 -26.64 -3.35
C GLU A 140 13.58 -27.27 -4.08
N ALA A 141 12.37 -27.13 -3.54
CA ALA A 141 11.17 -27.70 -4.14
C ALA A 141 10.90 -27.22 -5.57
N LYS A 142 10.37 -28.13 -6.39
CA LYS A 142 9.86 -27.91 -7.75
C LYS A 142 8.47 -28.54 -7.86
N PRO A 143 7.43 -27.92 -7.27
CA PRO A 143 6.08 -28.48 -7.28
C PRO A 143 5.56 -28.52 -8.71
N GLU A 144 5.25 -29.73 -9.19
CA GLU A 144 4.76 -29.95 -10.57
C GLU A 144 3.23 -29.90 -10.61
N ALA A 145 2.58 -30.38 -9.54
CA ALA A 145 1.12 -30.41 -9.44
C ALA A 145 0.53 -29.13 -8.81
N GLU A 146 -0.61 -28.68 -9.31
CA GLU A 146 -1.29 -27.47 -8.80
C GLU A 146 -1.76 -27.62 -7.34
N ALA A 147 -2.08 -28.84 -6.92
CA ALA A 147 -2.41 -29.17 -5.53
C ALA A 147 -1.21 -28.93 -4.59
N GLU A 148 0.01 -29.23 -5.02
CA GLU A 148 1.23 -29.01 -4.24
C GLU A 148 1.52 -27.52 -4.11
N LYS A 149 1.37 -26.75 -5.20
CA LYS A 149 1.51 -25.29 -5.17
C LYS A 149 0.51 -24.66 -4.20
N THR A 150 -0.76 -25.08 -4.25
CA THR A 150 -1.80 -24.61 -3.34
C THR A 150 -1.49 -24.94 -1.88
N ALA A 151 -0.97 -26.14 -1.60
CA ALA A 151 -0.55 -26.53 -0.25
C ALA A 151 0.61 -25.65 0.26
N ILE A 152 1.63 -25.39 -0.57
CA ILE A 152 2.75 -24.51 -0.24
C ILE A 152 2.26 -23.08 -0.01
N GLN A 153 1.34 -22.56 -0.83
CA GLN A 153 0.76 -21.23 -0.67
C GLN A 153 0.01 -21.08 0.66
N ASN A 154 -0.79 -22.08 1.03
CA ASN A 154 -1.50 -22.11 2.32
C ASN A 154 -0.51 -22.13 3.49
N GLU A 155 0.55 -22.93 3.37
CA GLU A 155 1.63 -23.02 4.36
C GLU A 155 2.36 -21.67 4.53
N LEU A 156 2.68 -20.98 3.42
CA LEU A 156 3.29 -19.65 3.44
C LEU A 156 2.38 -18.59 4.05
N GLY A 157 1.07 -18.65 3.80
CA GLY A 157 0.09 -17.77 4.45
C GLY A 157 0.13 -17.88 5.98
N ILE A 158 0.24 -19.11 6.51
CA ILE A 158 0.38 -19.35 7.95
C ILE A 158 1.73 -18.82 8.46
N MET A 159 2.83 -19.05 7.73
CA MET A 159 4.15 -18.50 8.07
C MET A 159 4.13 -16.98 8.20
N LEU A 160 3.49 -16.29 7.26
CA LEU A 160 3.39 -14.83 7.25
C LEU A 160 2.59 -14.29 8.44
N GLN A 161 1.46 -14.93 8.76
CA GLN A 161 0.68 -14.60 9.97
C GLN A 161 1.52 -14.78 11.24
N VAL A 162 2.30 -15.85 11.31
CA VAL A 162 3.20 -16.08 12.44
C VAL A 162 4.23 -14.97 12.54
N LEU A 163 4.68 -14.36 11.45
CA LEU A 163 5.78 -13.41 11.43
C LEU A 163 5.41 -11.94 11.57
N GLN A 164 4.13 -11.59 11.39
CA GLN A 164 3.58 -10.25 11.62
C GLN A 164 4.09 -9.56 12.90
N ASN A 165 4.49 -10.34 13.92
CA ASN A 165 4.89 -9.80 15.23
C ASN A 165 6.40 -9.96 15.57
N GLY A 166 7.28 -10.41 14.66
CA GLY A 166 8.53 -11.13 15.05
C GLY A 166 9.75 -10.92 14.17
N GLY A 167 9.65 -10.00 13.21
CA GLY A 167 10.69 -9.74 12.23
C GLY A 167 10.62 -10.74 11.09
N LEU A 168 10.67 -10.24 9.86
CA LEU A 168 10.80 -11.09 8.68
C LEU A 168 12.24 -11.58 8.50
N ASP A 169 12.34 -12.77 7.92
CA ASP A 169 13.58 -13.35 7.41
C ASP A 169 13.64 -13.15 5.88
N SER A 170 14.83 -12.82 5.35
CA SER A 170 15.10 -12.76 3.91
C SER A 170 14.86 -14.09 3.20
N GLU A 171 15.04 -15.22 3.91
CA GLU A 171 14.81 -16.56 3.37
C GLU A 171 13.32 -16.83 3.14
N LEU A 172 12.46 -16.47 4.10
CA LEU A 172 11.00 -16.58 3.89
C LEU A 172 10.57 -15.74 2.71
N ALA A 173 11.08 -14.51 2.62
CA ALA A 173 10.71 -13.63 1.54
C ALA A 173 11.03 -14.23 0.17
N LEU A 174 12.15 -14.96 0.05
CA LEU A 174 12.52 -15.68 -1.17
C LEU A 174 11.51 -16.79 -1.51
N VAL A 175 11.10 -17.57 -0.52
CA VAL A 175 10.13 -18.65 -0.71
C VAL A 175 8.72 -18.10 -1.01
N VAL A 176 8.32 -17.01 -0.33
CA VAL A 176 7.08 -16.27 -0.64
C VAL A 176 7.12 -15.70 -2.04
N GLY A 177 8.28 -15.27 -2.54
CA GLY A 177 8.38 -14.92 -3.93
C GLY A 177 8.14 -16.11 -4.84
N LYS A 178 8.90 -17.18 -4.62
CA LYS A 178 8.94 -18.35 -5.51
C LYS A 178 7.61 -19.08 -5.61
N PHE A 179 6.84 -19.15 -4.52
CA PHE A 179 5.61 -19.94 -4.47
C PHE A 179 4.40 -19.20 -3.91
N GLY A 180 4.59 -18.01 -3.33
CA GLY A 180 3.50 -17.30 -2.67
C GLY A 180 2.45 -16.83 -3.67
N SER A 181 1.19 -16.83 -3.22
CA SER A 181 0.12 -16.17 -3.93
C SER A 181 0.31 -14.65 -3.91
N GLU A 182 -0.38 -13.93 -4.79
CA GLU A 182 -0.40 -12.46 -4.77
C GLU A 182 -0.81 -11.92 -3.37
N THR A 183 -1.75 -12.60 -2.70
CA THR A 183 -2.16 -12.30 -1.33
C THR A 183 -1.01 -12.46 -0.34
N ALA A 184 -0.20 -13.51 -0.45
CA ALA A 184 0.96 -13.73 0.41
C ALA A 184 2.03 -12.63 0.20
N ILE A 185 2.26 -12.22 -1.05
CA ILE A 185 3.18 -11.12 -1.36
C ILE A 185 2.65 -9.80 -0.78
N LYS A 186 1.36 -9.49 -0.97
CA LYS A 186 0.72 -8.29 -0.37
C LYS A 186 0.81 -8.30 1.15
N GLN A 187 0.60 -9.45 1.80
CA GLN A 187 0.77 -9.59 3.25
C GLN A 187 2.23 -9.36 3.66
N LEU A 188 3.20 -9.94 2.96
CA LEU A 188 4.63 -9.72 3.21
C LEU A 188 4.96 -8.22 3.12
N PHE A 189 4.47 -7.53 2.09
CA PHE A 189 4.60 -6.09 1.94
C PHE A 189 3.95 -5.32 3.08
N ALA A 190 2.71 -5.66 3.45
CA ALA A 190 2.03 -5.03 4.57
C ALA A 190 2.80 -5.20 5.88
N ILE A 191 3.32 -6.39 6.18
CA ILE A 191 4.16 -6.63 7.37
C ILE A 191 5.44 -5.79 7.30
N THR A 192 6.02 -5.69 6.11
CA THR A 192 7.23 -4.93 5.85
C THR A 192 6.96 -3.42 5.83
N MET A 193 5.72 -2.93 5.74
CA MET A 193 5.44 -1.49 5.64
C MET A 193 4.66 -0.93 6.85
N ASP A 194 3.81 -1.75 7.47
CA ASP A 194 2.92 -1.39 8.58
C ASP A 194 3.57 -1.55 9.96
N SER A 195 4.89 -1.82 10.03
CA SER A 195 5.59 -1.66 11.29
C SER A 195 5.74 -0.16 11.58
N LYS A 196 4.65 0.43 12.09
CA LYS A 196 4.60 1.77 12.70
C LYS A 196 5.55 1.89 13.89
N ASP A 197 6.00 0.75 14.41
CA ASP A 197 7.13 0.68 15.31
C ASP A 197 8.37 1.22 14.61
N LYS A 198 9.18 1.99 15.34
CA LYS A 198 10.45 2.63 14.96
C LYS A 198 11.50 1.73 14.28
N VAL A 199 11.17 0.48 13.97
CA VAL A 199 11.95 -0.44 13.15
C VAL A 199 12.43 0.28 11.89
N PHE A 200 11.57 0.91 11.07
CA PHE A 200 11.97 1.65 9.86
C PHE A 200 12.73 2.97 10.08
N ALA A 201 12.91 3.43 11.32
CA ALA A 201 13.65 4.65 11.60
C ALA A 201 15.17 4.46 11.49
N THR A 202 15.65 3.21 11.39
CA THR A 202 17.08 2.92 11.25
C THR A 202 17.39 2.43 9.83
N LYS A 203 18.50 2.90 9.25
CA LYS A 203 18.97 2.51 7.92
C LYS A 203 19.12 0.97 7.75
N VAL A 204 19.36 0.25 8.84
CA VAL A 204 19.56 -1.21 8.86
C VAL A 204 18.27 -1.99 8.59
N SER A 205 17.12 -1.52 9.09
CA SER A 205 15.83 -2.19 8.89
C SER A 205 15.24 -1.94 7.50
N GLN A 206 15.50 -0.78 6.91
CA GLN A 206 15.10 -0.43 5.54
C GLN A 206 15.83 -1.31 4.53
N ASN A 207 17.14 -1.52 4.71
CA ASN A 207 17.91 -2.48 3.91
C ASN A 207 17.38 -3.91 4.07
N LYS A 208 17.03 -4.32 5.30
CA LYS A 208 16.46 -5.67 5.53
C LYS A 208 15.11 -5.85 4.83
N ALA A 209 14.21 -4.88 4.98
CA ALA A 209 12.93 -4.82 4.29
C ALA A 209 13.10 -4.84 2.77
N TYR A 210 14.08 -4.10 2.24
CA TYR A 210 14.44 -4.15 0.83
C TYR A 210 14.86 -5.56 0.40
N HIS A 211 15.78 -6.22 1.12
CA HIS A 211 16.23 -7.57 0.77
C HIS A 211 15.08 -8.58 0.79
N ILE A 212 14.16 -8.42 1.74
CA ILE A 212 12.92 -9.18 1.80
C ILE A 212 12.09 -8.94 0.53
N LEU A 213 11.75 -7.69 0.22
CA LEU A 213 10.92 -7.36 -0.94
C LEU A 213 11.59 -7.78 -2.25
N LYS A 214 12.91 -7.63 -2.37
CA LYS A 214 13.71 -8.11 -3.50
C LYS A 214 13.51 -9.60 -3.71
N ASN A 215 13.68 -10.39 -2.65
CA ASN A 215 13.59 -11.83 -2.72
C ASN A 215 12.16 -12.29 -3.06
N ALA A 216 11.15 -11.60 -2.52
CA ALA A 216 9.75 -11.89 -2.83
C ALA A 216 9.37 -11.52 -4.26
N ILE A 217 9.84 -10.39 -4.76
CA ILE A 217 9.58 -10.00 -6.15
C ILE A 217 10.34 -10.90 -7.14
N SER A 218 11.59 -11.28 -6.82
CA SER A 218 12.43 -12.09 -7.71
C SER A 218 11.90 -13.50 -7.94
N GLY A 219 11.04 -14.00 -7.06
CA GLY A 219 10.45 -15.33 -7.19
C GLY A 219 9.05 -15.34 -7.82
N SER A 220 8.35 -14.20 -7.91
CA SER A 220 6.95 -14.14 -8.34
C SER A 220 6.82 -14.10 -9.87
N LEU A 221 5.60 -13.84 -10.40
CA LEU A 221 5.30 -13.51 -11.81
C LEU A 221 6.34 -12.56 -12.47
N LEU A 222 7.03 -11.75 -11.66
CA LEU A 222 8.09 -10.87 -12.13
C LEU A 222 9.42 -11.56 -12.49
N ALA A 223 9.58 -12.84 -12.17
CA ALA A 223 10.73 -13.66 -12.58
C ALA A 223 10.79 -13.86 -14.11
N GLU A 224 9.69 -13.67 -14.83
CA GLU A 224 9.68 -13.60 -16.30
C GLU A 224 10.27 -12.28 -16.82
N ASN A 225 10.32 -11.26 -15.96
CA ASN A 225 10.81 -9.90 -16.25
C ASN A 225 12.12 -9.60 -15.49
N LYS A 226 13.08 -10.54 -15.49
CA LYS A 226 14.37 -10.44 -14.76
C LYS A 226 15.14 -9.14 -15.02
N GLU A 227 15.11 -8.63 -16.25
CA GLU A 227 15.81 -7.38 -16.60
C GLU A 227 15.12 -6.16 -15.99
N ALA A 228 13.78 -6.14 -15.93
CA ALA A 228 13.00 -5.11 -15.23
C ALA A 228 13.34 -5.02 -13.77
N LEU A 229 13.39 -6.20 -13.16
CA LEU A 229 13.76 -6.33 -11.78
C LEU A 229 15.18 -5.82 -11.57
N LYS A 230 16.17 -6.24 -12.38
CA LYS A 230 17.55 -5.72 -12.30
C LYS A 230 17.65 -4.20 -12.42
N ALA A 231 16.91 -3.57 -13.32
CA ALA A 231 16.95 -2.10 -13.47
C ALA A 231 16.21 -1.36 -12.34
N ILE A 232 15.07 -1.88 -11.88
CA ILE A 232 14.43 -1.44 -10.65
C ILE A 232 15.45 -1.56 -9.51
N TYR A 233 16.21 -2.65 -9.42
CA TYR A 233 17.17 -2.86 -8.35
C TYR A 233 18.37 -1.90 -8.38
N ALA A 234 18.99 -1.68 -9.54
CA ALA A 234 20.21 -0.88 -9.63
C ALA A 234 20.03 0.59 -9.20
N LYS A 235 18.81 1.15 -9.34
CA LYS A 235 18.55 2.58 -9.11
C LYS A 235 17.63 2.89 -7.91
N THR A 236 16.95 1.90 -7.34
CA THR A 236 15.85 2.15 -6.38
C THR A 236 16.23 1.93 -4.90
N ILE A 237 17.36 1.27 -4.61
CA ILE A 237 17.85 1.02 -3.24
C ILE A 237 17.99 2.31 -2.43
N ASN A 238 18.63 3.34 -3.00
CA ASN A 238 18.78 4.64 -2.33
C ASN A 238 17.45 5.40 -2.12
N TRP A 239 16.36 4.99 -2.79
CA TRP A 239 15.07 5.67 -2.74
C TRP A 239 14.10 5.06 -1.73
N LEU A 240 14.10 3.73 -1.58
CA LEU A 240 13.33 3.05 -0.53
C LEU A 240 13.75 3.53 0.87
N ASP A 241 15.06 3.65 1.10
CA ASP A 241 15.65 4.11 2.36
C ASP A 241 15.20 5.53 2.75
N ASN A 242 14.84 6.38 1.79
CA ASN A 242 14.60 7.81 2.05
C ASN A 242 13.15 8.27 1.84
N ARG A 243 12.33 7.55 1.07
CA ARG A 243 11.04 8.09 0.59
C ARG A 243 9.81 7.18 0.79
N GLY A 244 9.97 5.91 1.13
CA GLY A 244 8.87 4.99 1.50
C GLY A 244 8.16 4.26 0.34
N SER A 245 7.14 3.46 0.69
CA SER A 245 6.37 2.55 -0.19
C SER A 245 5.81 3.18 -1.47
N PHE A 246 5.27 4.40 -1.37
CA PHE A 246 4.67 5.11 -2.50
C PHE A 246 5.68 5.41 -3.61
N PHE A 247 6.86 5.93 -3.24
CA PHE A 247 7.91 6.22 -4.23
C PHE A 247 8.49 4.94 -4.83
N PHE A 248 8.48 3.84 -4.07
CA PHE A 248 8.85 2.53 -4.57
C PHE A 248 7.88 2.03 -5.65
N ALA A 249 6.57 2.06 -5.40
CA ALA A 249 5.54 1.68 -6.36
C ALA A 249 5.63 2.53 -7.64
N GLY A 250 5.72 3.86 -7.52
CA GLY A 250 5.86 4.72 -8.67
C GLY A 250 7.18 4.52 -9.45
N ARG A 251 8.26 4.12 -8.77
CA ARG A 251 9.52 3.76 -9.44
C ARG A 251 9.44 2.42 -10.16
N MET A 252 8.77 1.43 -9.56
CA MET A 252 8.46 0.16 -10.23
C MET A 252 7.69 0.40 -11.51
N ILE A 253 6.63 1.21 -11.46
CA ILE A 253 5.85 1.65 -12.61
C ILE A 253 6.77 2.32 -13.65
N LYS A 254 7.60 3.29 -13.25
CA LYS A 254 8.53 3.98 -14.16
C LYS A 254 9.46 3.02 -14.88
N GLU A 255 10.11 2.11 -14.17
CA GLU A 255 11.08 1.20 -14.80
C GLU A 255 10.37 0.17 -15.67
N ALA A 256 9.18 -0.31 -15.29
CA ALA A 256 8.36 -1.14 -16.16
C ALA A 256 7.96 -0.41 -17.45
N VAL A 257 7.58 0.87 -17.36
CA VAL A 257 7.35 1.74 -18.53
C VAL A 257 8.58 1.79 -19.43
N LYS A 258 9.76 2.04 -18.87
CA LYS A 258 11.02 2.08 -19.64
C LYS A 258 11.33 0.78 -20.35
N MET A 259 10.90 -0.34 -19.77
CA MET A 259 11.10 -1.66 -20.35
C MET A 259 9.95 -2.13 -21.23
N LYS A 260 8.93 -1.29 -21.45
CA LYS A 260 7.72 -1.63 -22.20
C LYS A 260 7.02 -2.87 -21.64
N ILE A 261 7.03 -3.05 -20.32
CA ILE A 261 6.33 -4.14 -19.65
C ILE A 261 4.91 -3.69 -19.43
N VAL A 262 4.00 -4.22 -20.24
CA VAL A 262 2.60 -3.77 -20.33
C VAL A 262 1.63 -4.70 -19.59
N GLN A 263 2.13 -5.75 -18.93
CA GLN A 263 1.27 -6.75 -18.29
C GLN A 263 0.40 -6.07 -17.21
N ASP A 264 -0.93 -6.20 -17.36
CA ASP A 264 -1.92 -5.60 -16.45
C ASP A 264 -1.68 -6.02 -15.01
N ASP A 265 -1.38 -7.30 -14.80
CA ASP A 265 -1.07 -7.89 -13.49
C ASP A 265 0.07 -7.16 -12.77
N PHE A 266 1.10 -6.71 -13.51
CA PHE A 266 2.22 -5.97 -12.90
C PHE A 266 1.78 -4.58 -12.44
N PHE A 267 0.99 -3.88 -13.25
CA PHE A 267 0.49 -2.56 -12.88
C PHE A 267 -0.49 -2.65 -11.73
N ASP A 268 -1.41 -3.60 -11.76
CA ASP A 268 -2.34 -3.84 -10.65
C ASP A 268 -1.60 -4.20 -9.37
N PHE A 269 -0.56 -5.02 -9.48
CA PHE A 269 0.31 -5.30 -8.36
C PHE A 269 0.99 -4.03 -7.83
N ALA A 270 1.71 -3.29 -8.68
CA ALA A 270 2.42 -2.07 -8.27
C ALA A 270 1.49 -1.00 -7.69
N LEU A 271 0.30 -0.82 -8.28
CA LEU A 271 -0.71 0.11 -7.81
C LEU A 271 -1.32 -0.35 -6.48
N SER A 272 -1.60 -1.65 -6.33
CA SER A 272 -2.11 -2.20 -5.08
C SER A 272 -1.13 -2.04 -3.92
N LEU A 273 0.18 -2.13 -4.20
CA LEU A 273 1.23 -1.85 -3.22
C LEU A 273 1.26 -0.38 -2.80
N GLY A 274 1.04 0.54 -3.74
CA GLY A 274 0.99 1.97 -3.47
C GLY A 274 -0.30 2.43 -2.79
N GLN A 275 -1.43 1.74 -3.04
CA GLN A 275 -2.78 2.19 -2.72
C GLN A 275 -2.99 2.67 -1.28
N PRO A 276 -2.60 1.93 -0.22
CA PRO A 276 -2.80 2.39 1.16
C PRO A 276 -2.08 3.71 1.43
N THR A 277 -0.85 3.86 0.91
CA THR A 277 -0.06 5.09 1.08
C THR A 277 -0.60 6.24 0.24
N ILE A 278 -1.14 5.94 -0.95
CA ILE A 278 -1.81 6.93 -1.80
C ILE A 278 -3.00 7.52 -1.04
N LEU A 279 -3.89 6.68 -0.52
CA LEU A 279 -5.11 7.12 0.16
C LEU A 279 -4.79 7.93 1.42
N THR A 280 -3.94 7.39 2.32
CA THR A 280 -3.57 8.11 3.55
C THR A 280 -2.87 9.43 3.27
N LYS A 281 -1.98 9.50 2.26
CA LYS A 281 -1.27 10.75 1.97
C LYS A 281 -2.09 11.76 1.18
N ILE A 282 -3.07 11.32 0.38
CA ILE A 282 -4.06 12.23 -0.22
C ILE A 282 -4.86 12.94 0.88
N GLU A 283 -5.25 12.21 1.93
CA GLU A 283 -5.97 12.79 3.06
C GLU A 283 -5.10 13.73 3.92
N GLU A 284 -3.85 13.33 4.19
CA GLU A 284 -2.95 14.12 5.07
C GLU A 284 -2.30 15.32 4.37
N ARG A 285 -1.90 15.18 3.10
CA ARG A 285 -1.15 16.17 2.31
C ARG A 285 -1.43 15.99 0.80
N PRO A 286 -2.63 16.37 0.31
CA PRO A 286 -3.06 16.11 -1.07
C PRO A 286 -2.05 16.59 -2.12
N ALA A 287 -1.33 17.67 -1.83
CA ALA A 287 -0.41 18.29 -2.77
C ALA A 287 0.94 17.55 -2.89
N LYS A 288 1.48 16.90 -1.84
CA LYS A 288 2.87 16.37 -1.86
C LYS A 288 3.04 15.00 -2.52
N VAL A 289 1.94 14.27 -2.75
CA VAL A 289 1.97 12.85 -3.12
C VAL A 289 0.90 12.56 -4.16
N SER A 290 0.95 13.27 -5.27
CA SER A 290 0.15 12.88 -6.44
C SER A 290 0.87 11.72 -7.15
N LEU A 291 0.21 10.58 -7.34
CA LEU A 291 0.72 9.48 -8.17
C LEU A 291 0.98 9.96 -9.61
N LEU A 292 0.17 10.93 -10.04
CA LEU A 292 0.37 11.71 -11.26
C LEU A 292 1.71 12.43 -11.26
N TYR A 293 2.30 12.85 -10.13
CA TYR A 293 3.68 13.37 -10.06
C TYR A 293 4.74 12.37 -10.52
N ILE A 294 4.57 11.09 -10.16
CA ILE A 294 5.56 10.08 -10.52
C ILE A 294 5.42 9.70 -11.98
N LEU A 295 4.18 9.66 -12.50
CA LEU A 295 3.92 9.53 -13.93
C LEU A 295 4.46 10.75 -14.69
N SER A 296 4.08 11.95 -14.26
CA SER A 296 4.33 13.21 -14.93
C SER A 296 5.79 13.65 -14.89
N ARG A 297 6.48 13.59 -13.75
CA ARG A 297 7.86 14.09 -13.67
C ARG A 297 8.88 13.18 -14.35
N ARG A 298 8.59 11.88 -14.50
CA ARG A 298 9.68 10.91 -14.71
C ARG A 298 9.37 9.72 -15.61
N ALA A 299 8.10 9.36 -15.84
CA ALA A 299 7.74 8.46 -16.94
C ALA A 299 7.40 9.28 -18.20
N LEU A 300 6.88 10.48 -17.99
CA LEU A 300 6.46 11.42 -19.02
C LEU A 300 7.56 12.41 -19.44
N LEU A 301 8.19 13.14 -18.50
CA LEU A 301 9.20 14.15 -18.84
C LEU A 301 10.62 13.61 -19.10
N ASP A 302 11.02 12.49 -18.49
CA ASP A 302 12.39 11.94 -18.61
C ASP A 302 12.57 11.00 -19.82
N CYS A 303 11.50 10.66 -20.52
CA CYS A 303 11.55 9.73 -21.65
C CYS A 303 11.82 10.51 -22.93
N LYS A 304 13.00 11.13 -22.99
CA LYS A 304 13.53 11.80 -24.19
C LYS A 304 13.70 10.86 -25.39
N ASP A 305 13.59 9.54 -25.17
CA ASP A 305 13.88 8.50 -26.16
C ASP A 305 12.62 7.91 -26.84
N GLY A 306 11.54 8.68 -26.97
CA GLY A 306 10.41 8.29 -27.84
C GLY A 306 9.53 7.15 -27.30
N LEU A 307 9.16 7.20 -26.02
CA LEU A 307 8.03 6.38 -25.55
C LEU A 307 6.77 6.81 -26.29
N ASN A 308 6.08 5.86 -26.92
CA ASN A 308 4.85 6.11 -27.68
C ASN A 308 3.79 6.73 -26.74
N ASP A 309 3.24 7.88 -27.11
CA ASP A 309 2.13 8.56 -26.43
C ASP A 309 0.99 7.61 -26.04
N GLU A 310 0.72 6.60 -26.87
CA GLU A 310 -0.28 5.57 -26.62
C GLU A 310 -0.04 4.79 -25.32
N TYR A 311 1.23 4.51 -25.00
CA TYR A 311 1.60 3.79 -23.79
C TYR A 311 1.32 4.61 -22.52
N VAL A 312 1.68 5.89 -22.59
CA VAL A 312 1.47 6.83 -21.50
C VAL A 312 -0.03 7.03 -21.25
N VAL A 313 -0.81 7.17 -22.31
CA VAL A 313 -2.27 7.29 -22.25
C VAL A 313 -2.88 6.05 -21.60
N SER A 314 -2.49 4.84 -22.04
CA SER A 314 -2.97 3.59 -21.44
C SER A 314 -2.64 3.49 -19.94
N LEU A 315 -1.45 3.92 -19.52
CA LEU A 315 -1.08 3.94 -18.11
C LEU A 315 -1.92 4.95 -17.31
N ALA A 316 -2.12 6.15 -17.86
CA ALA A 316 -2.96 7.17 -17.26
C ALA A 316 -4.42 6.68 -17.13
N GLU A 317 -4.95 5.99 -18.14
CA GLU A 317 -6.27 5.36 -18.13
C GLU A 317 -6.43 4.37 -16.98
N LYS A 318 -5.49 3.41 -16.84
CA LYS A 318 -5.52 2.40 -15.77
C LYS A 318 -5.48 3.05 -14.38
N ILE A 319 -4.69 4.10 -14.23
CA ILE A 319 -4.55 4.81 -12.96
C ILE A 319 -5.82 5.60 -12.62
N LEU A 320 -6.38 6.32 -13.58
CA LEU A 320 -7.60 7.09 -13.38
C LEU A 320 -8.84 6.21 -13.25
N ALA A 321 -8.86 5.02 -13.85
CA ALA A 321 -9.91 4.03 -13.60
C ALA A 321 -9.95 3.60 -12.13
N ARG A 322 -8.77 3.48 -11.49
CA ARG A 322 -8.66 3.07 -10.09
C ARG A 322 -8.75 4.24 -9.09
N PHE A 323 -8.33 5.43 -9.51
CA PHE A 323 -8.28 6.63 -8.69
C PHE A 323 -8.78 7.87 -9.45
N PRO A 324 -10.10 7.96 -9.75
CA PRO A 324 -10.65 9.01 -10.61
C PRO A 324 -10.41 10.42 -10.06
N ASN A 325 -10.44 10.58 -8.74
CA ASN A 325 -10.23 11.88 -8.09
C ASN A 325 -8.83 12.47 -8.34
N LEU A 326 -7.83 11.65 -8.73
CA LEU A 326 -6.47 12.14 -8.99
C LEU A 326 -6.41 13.17 -10.11
N VAL A 327 -7.37 13.15 -11.05
CA VAL A 327 -7.37 14.03 -12.22
C VAL A 327 -7.35 15.53 -11.85
N ASN A 328 -7.90 15.88 -10.68
CA ASN A 328 -7.99 17.25 -10.18
C ASN A 328 -7.03 17.55 -9.02
N ILE A 329 -6.25 16.57 -8.55
CA ILE A 329 -5.31 16.81 -7.45
C ILE A 329 -4.05 17.46 -8.00
N PRO A 330 -3.74 18.71 -7.58
CA PRO A 330 -2.54 19.39 -8.03
C PRO A 330 -1.28 18.62 -7.64
N VAL A 331 -0.33 18.63 -8.54
CA VAL A 331 0.93 17.92 -8.43
C VAL A 331 1.99 18.89 -7.88
N ILE A 332 2.50 18.67 -6.66
CA ILE A 332 3.65 19.47 -6.19
C ILE A 332 4.91 19.10 -6.98
N ARG A 333 5.42 20.10 -7.68
CA ARG A 333 6.75 20.13 -8.28
C ARG A 333 7.69 20.87 -7.33
N GLU A 334 8.67 20.16 -6.80
CA GLU A 334 9.86 20.81 -6.21
C GLU A 334 10.64 21.47 -7.35
N ILE A 335 10.59 22.80 -7.38
CA ILE A 335 11.25 23.65 -8.37
C ILE A 335 12.72 23.84 -7.97
N ASP A 336 12.97 24.09 -6.70
CA ASP A 336 14.28 24.11 -6.05
C ASP A 336 14.16 23.71 -4.57
N LYS A 337 15.23 23.89 -3.78
CA LYS A 337 15.21 23.56 -2.34
C LYS A 337 14.25 24.42 -1.52
N THR A 338 13.74 25.51 -2.09
CA THR A 338 13.00 26.57 -1.39
C THR A 338 11.59 26.81 -1.95
N SER A 339 11.28 26.31 -3.15
CA SER A 339 10.00 26.50 -3.82
C SER A 339 9.35 25.19 -4.26
N GLU A 340 8.08 25.07 -3.89
CA GLU A 340 7.16 24.01 -4.30
C GLU A 340 6.03 24.69 -5.07
N ALA A 341 5.67 24.15 -6.24
CA ALA A 341 4.57 24.69 -7.01
C ALA A 341 3.62 23.59 -7.45
N CYS A 342 2.35 23.93 -7.59
CA CYS A 342 1.26 22.98 -7.73
C CYS A 342 0.72 23.03 -9.16
N VAL A 343 1.05 22.02 -9.97
CA VAL A 343 0.62 21.95 -11.37
C VAL A 343 -0.52 20.93 -11.49
N SER A 344 -1.66 21.30 -12.08
CA SER A 344 -2.71 20.30 -12.31
C SER A 344 -2.24 19.25 -13.35
N PRO A 345 -2.71 18.00 -13.26
CA PRO A 345 -2.43 16.97 -14.27
C PRO A 345 -2.69 17.43 -15.72
N LEU A 346 -3.78 18.17 -15.93
CA LEU A 346 -4.16 18.72 -17.22
C LEU A 346 -3.11 19.70 -17.75
N CYS A 347 -2.59 20.57 -16.89
CA CYS A 347 -1.52 21.50 -17.25
C CYS A 347 -0.23 20.76 -17.67
N ILE A 348 0.05 19.61 -17.07
CA ILE A 348 1.20 18.78 -17.48
C ILE A 348 0.98 18.17 -18.87
N ALA A 349 -0.20 17.62 -19.16
CA ALA A 349 -0.53 17.08 -20.49
C ALA A 349 -0.39 18.15 -21.60
N ILE A 350 -0.83 19.38 -21.31
CA ILE A 350 -0.68 20.52 -22.21
C ILE A 350 0.78 20.93 -22.36
N SER A 351 1.54 20.97 -21.26
CA SER A 351 2.99 21.26 -21.30
C SER A 351 3.79 20.28 -22.16
N GLN A 352 3.24 19.08 -22.39
CA GLN A 352 3.85 18.01 -23.17
C GLN A 352 3.35 17.95 -24.60
N ASN A 353 2.43 18.85 -24.98
CA ASN A 353 1.74 18.82 -26.27
C ASN A 353 1.16 17.43 -26.58
N SER A 354 0.46 16.81 -25.60
CA SER A 354 -0.13 15.48 -25.75
C SER A 354 -1.66 15.56 -25.81
N PRO A 355 -2.27 15.73 -27.00
CA PRO A 355 -3.72 15.86 -27.14
C PRO A 355 -4.49 14.68 -26.54
N LYS A 356 -3.96 13.45 -26.69
CA LYS A 356 -4.60 12.24 -26.15
C LYS A 356 -4.71 12.26 -24.63
N LEU A 357 -3.68 12.75 -23.93
CA LEU A 357 -3.73 12.88 -22.48
C LEU A 357 -4.68 13.98 -22.02
N VAL A 358 -4.74 15.08 -22.77
CA VAL A 358 -5.73 16.13 -22.49
C VAL A 358 -7.13 15.56 -22.63
N ASP A 359 -7.42 14.87 -23.74
CA ASP A 359 -8.73 14.24 -23.97
C ASP A 359 -9.10 13.31 -22.84
N LEU A 360 -8.18 12.43 -22.46
CA LEU A 360 -8.36 11.52 -21.35
C LEU A 360 -8.67 12.27 -20.05
N PHE A 361 -7.88 13.29 -19.70
CA PHE A 361 -8.07 14.04 -18.46
C PHE A 361 -9.39 14.81 -18.45
N LEU A 362 -9.77 15.47 -19.55
CA LEU A 362 -11.06 16.15 -19.67
C LEU A 362 -12.23 15.15 -19.58
N GLN A 363 -12.15 14.00 -20.26
CA GLN A 363 -13.14 12.92 -20.16
C GLN A 363 -13.29 12.39 -18.73
N LYS A 364 -12.20 12.37 -17.95
CA LYS A 364 -12.20 11.98 -16.53
C LYS A 364 -12.60 13.11 -15.58
N GLY A 365 -12.96 14.27 -16.09
CA GLY A 365 -13.47 15.40 -15.29
C GLY A 365 -12.38 16.32 -14.75
N ALA A 366 -11.24 16.42 -15.43
CA ALA A 366 -10.25 17.47 -15.15
C ALA A 366 -10.90 18.85 -15.24
N ASN A 367 -10.56 19.74 -14.31
CA ASN A 367 -11.00 21.13 -14.33
C ASN A 367 -10.24 21.92 -15.42
N PRO A 368 -10.89 22.38 -16.51
CA PRO A 368 -10.24 23.19 -17.54
C PRO A 368 -9.83 24.57 -17.02
N ASP A 369 -10.46 25.07 -15.95
CA ASP A 369 -10.17 26.38 -15.33
C ASP A 369 -9.00 26.32 -14.33
N ALA A 370 -8.24 25.22 -14.30
CA ALA A 370 -7.12 25.08 -13.39
C ALA A 370 -6.08 26.20 -13.62
N LEU A 371 -5.74 26.89 -12.54
CA LEU A 371 -4.71 27.93 -12.56
C LEU A 371 -3.31 27.32 -12.66
N VAL A 372 -2.44 27.96 -13.43
CA VAL A 372 -1.01 27.63 -13.57
C VAL A 372 -0.18 28.80 -13.10
N LEU A 373 0.78 28.58 -12.21
CA LEU A 373 1.73 29.65 -11.86
C LEU A 373 2.62 29.97 -13.06
N VAL A 374 2.63 31.24 -13.48
CA VAL A 374 3.34 31.73 -14.68
C VAL A 374 4.82 31.35 -14.67
N GLU A 375 5.47 31.43 -13.51
CA GLU A 375 6.88 31.09 -13.33
C GLU A 375 7.18 29.61 -13.68
N GLU A 376 6.20 28.72 -13.52
CA GLU A 376 6.34 27.31 -13.88
C GLU A 376 6.23 27.07 -15.39
N LEU A 377 5.39 27.87 -16.05
CA LEU A 377 5.16 27.76 -17.48
C LEU A 377 6.43 28.09 -18.27
N TYR A 378 7.10 29.19 -17.92
CA TYR A 378 8.32 29.64 -18.59
C TYR A 378 9.52 28.70 -18.34
N ARG A 379 9.55 28.00 -17.19
CA ARG A 379 10.53 26.92 -16.99
C ARG A 379 10.20 25.66 -17.79
N LEU A 380 8.93 25.36 -18.07
CA LEU A 380 8.53 24.25 -18.94
C LEU A 380 8.77 24.55 -20.41
N TYR A 381 8.75 25.84 -20.78
CA TYR A 381 8.99 26.33 -22.13
C TYR A 381 10.07 27.41 -22.12
N PRO A 382 11.37 27.02 -22.07
CA PRO A 382 12.47 27.99 -22.05
C PRO A 382 12.53 28.91 -23.29
N SER A 383 11.83 28.53 -24.35
CA SER A 383 11.70 29.29 -25.59
C SER A 383 10.56 30.29 -25.61
N ALA A 384 9.69 30.32 -24.58
CA ALA A 384 8.66 31.34 -24.46
C ALA A 384 9.28 32.57 -23.79
N GLU A 385 9.25 33.73 -24.44
CA GLU A 385 9.64 34.98 -23.80
C GLU A 385 8.67 35.28 -22.67
N GLN A 386 9.18 35.61 -21.48
CA GLN A 386 8.33 36.11 -20.40
C GLN A 386 7.73 37.45 -20.85
N PRO A 387 6.40 37.57 -21.02
CA PRO A 387 5.77 38.85 -21.27
C PRO A 387 6.04 39.71 -20.05
N GLU A 388 6.63 40.87 -20.28
CA GLU A 388 6.93 41.83 -19.23
C GLU A 388 5.63 42.16 -18.46
N GLY A 389 5.66 41.99 -17.14
CA GLY A 389 4.56 42.38 -16.26
C GLY A 389 3.54 41.30 -15.90
N ILE A 390 3.65 40.06 -16.39
CA ILE A 390 2.76 38.97 -15.95
C ILE A 390 3.43 38.18 -14.81
N SER A 391 3.08 38.50 -13.56
CA SER A 391 3.38 37.68 -12.39
C SER A 391 2.09 37.13 -11.77
N GLY A 392 2.10 35.88 -11.34
CA GLY A 392 0.95 35.22 -10.70
C GLY A 392 0.39 34.02 -11.47
N PRO A 393 -0.82 33.56 -11.13
CA PRO A 393 -1.49 32.46 -11.81
C PRO A 393 -2.07 32.88 -13.17
N VAL A 394 -1.73 32.16 -14.24
CA VAL A 394 -2.34 32.25 -15.57
C VAL A 394 -3.31 31.09 -15.78
N LYS A 395 -4.41 31.39 -16.45
CA LYS A 395 -5.46 30.43 -16.77
C LYS A 395 -5.04 29.55 -17.95
N LEU A 396 -5.45 28.29 -17.91
CA LEU A 396 -5.02 27.27 -18.85
C LEU A 396 -5.34 27.61 -20.32
N ILE A 397 -6.49 28.22 -20.56
CA ILE A 397 -6.91 28.63 -21.91
C ILE A 397 -5.97 29.66 -22.52
N ASN A 398 -5.46 30.60 -21.72
CA ASN A 398 -4.51 31.61 -22.19
C ASN A 398 -3.18 30.96 -22.60
N LEU A 399 -2.83 29.81 -22.01
CA LEU A 399 -1.65 29.03 -22.40
C LEU A 399 -1.85 28.32 -23.73
N ALA A 400 -3.03 27.74 -23.93
CA ALA A 400 -3.38 27.08 -25.19
C ALA A 400 -3.48 28.10 -26.34
N LEU A 401 -4.01 29.29 -26.06
CA LEU A 401 -4.12 30.40 -27.00
C LEU A 401 -2.75 30.99 -27.39
N ALA A 402 -1.78 31.00 -26.47
CA ALA A 402 -0.45 31.54 -26.74
C ALA A 402 0.36 30.77 -27.79
N LYS A 403 -0.09 29.58 -28.23
CA LYS A 403 0.60 28.76 -29.23
C LYS A 403 -0.38 28.27 -30.30
N PRO A 404 -0.18 28.59 -31.59
CA PRO A 404 -1.02 28.10 -32.68
C PRO A 404 -1.13 26.57 -32.72
N THR A 405 -0.06 25.85 -32.36
CA THR A 405 -0.07 24.37 -32.31
C THR A 405 -1.02 23.79 -31.27
N LEU A 406 -1.43 24.59 -30.27
CA LEU A 406 -2.37 24.21 -29.21
C LEU A 406 -3.80 24.69 -29.50
N TYR A 407 -4.06 25.22 -30.69
CA TYR A 407 -5.39 25.69 -31.09
C TYR A 407 -6.50 24.62 -30.99
N PRO A 408 -6.29 23.37 -31.47
CA PRO A 408 -7.29 22.31 -31.30
C PRO A 408 -7.56 21.98 -29.83
N LEU A 409 -6.58 22.22 -28.97
CA LEU A 409 -6.69 22.00 -27.54
C LEU A 409 -7.48 23.14 -26.86
N ALA A 410 -7.28 24.39 -27.25
CA ALA A 410 -8.06 25.51 -26.73
C ALA A 410 -9.56 25.31 -27.01
N LYS A 411 -9.92 24.84 -28.20
CA LYS A 411 -11.29 24.43 -28.57
C LYS A 411 -11.86 23.38 -27.60
N LYS A 412 -11.09 22.34 -27.29
CA LYS A 412 -11.49 21.29 -26.34
C LYS A 412 -11.67 21.79 -24.90
N LEU A 413 -10.84 22.74 -24.47
CA LEU A 413 -10.99 23.36 -23.14
C LEU A 413 -12.29 24.17 -23.06
N ILE A 414 -12.62 24.92 -24.11
CA ILE A 414 -13.90 25.65 -24.23
C ILE A 414 -15.06 24.66 -24.17
N GLU A 415 -15.02 23.58 -24.96
CA GLU A 415 -16.08 22.57 -25.00
C GLU A 415 -16.27 21.83 -23.65
N ALA A 416 -15.18 21.58 -22.92
CA ALA A 416 -15.20 20.87 -21.65
C ALA A 416 -15.62 21.75 -20.46
N ASP A 417 -15.50 23.07 -20.58
CA ASP A 417 -15.85 23.99 -19.51
C ASP A 417 -17.37 24.18 -19.38
N LYS A 418 -17.93 23.51 -18.37
CA LYS A 418 -19.35 23.62 -18.01
C LYS A 418 -19.70 24.89 -17.25
N THR A 419 -18.71 25.54 -16.64
CA THR A 419 -18.91 26.78 -15.87
C THR A 419 -18.88 28.02 -16.74
N LYS A 420 -18.37 27.87 -17.97
CA LYS A 420 -18.18 28.94 -18.97
C LYS A 420 -17.20 30.02 -18.50
N GLN A 421 -16.46 29.77 -17.42
CA GLN A 421 -15.45 30.66 -16.87
C GLN A 421 -14.26 30.78 -17.84
N THR A 422 -13.81 29.66 -18.45
CA THR A 422 -12.81 29.63 -19.52
C THR A 422 -13.20 30.55 -20.68
N TRP A 423 -14.49 30.66 -21.00
CA TRP A 423 -14.97 31.46 -22.13
C TRP A 423 -14.86 32.96 -21.85
N VAL A 424 -15.23 33.37 -20.63
CA VAL A 424 -15.06 34.75 -20.13
C VAL A 424 -13.58 35.09 -20.06
N ASP A 425 -12.76 34.15 -19.60
CA ASP A 425 -11.33 34.35 -19.39
C ASP A 425 -10.52 34.48 -20.66
N ALA A 426 -10.94 33.79 -21.72
CA ALA A 426 -10.43 33.98 -23.07
C ALA A 426 -10.99 35.24 -23.74
N GLU A 427 -11.82 36.01 -23.01
CA GLU A 427 -12.51 37.21 -23.49
C GLU A 427 -13.29 36.92 -24.79
N LEU A 428 -13.92 35.74 -24.85
CA LEU A 428 -14.79 35.34 -25.96
C LEU A 428 -16.23 35.81 -25.70
N ILE A 429 -16.60 35.91 -24.44
CA ILE A 429 -17.90 36.41 -23.99
C ILE A 429 -17.73 37.30 -22.77
N THR A 430 -18.73 38.13 -22.48
CA THR A 430 -18.79 38.89 -21.22
C THR A 430 -19.43 38.07 -20.09
N GLU A 431 -19.36 38.57 -18.85
CA GLU A 431 -19.99 37.91 -17.70
C GLU A 431 -21.53 37.88 -17.85
N GLU A 432 -22.11 38.92 -18.47
CA GLU A 432 -23.55 39.00 -18.74
C GLU A 432 -23.98 38.00 -19.82
N GLU A 433 -23.12 37.72 -20.80
CA GLU A 433 -23.35 36.75 -21.87
C GLU A 433 -23.20 35.29 -21.39
N ARG A 434 -22.72 35.06 -20.16
CA ARG A 434 -22.34 33.72 -19.66
C ARG A 434 -23.49 32.73 -19.74
N GLU A 435 -24.66 33.05 -19.21
CA GLU A 435 -25.76 32.06 -19.15
C GLU A 435 -26.39 31.81 -20.53
N GLU A 436 -26.43 32.83 -21.39
CA GLU A 436 -27.20 32.82 -22.64
C GLU A 436 -26.42 32.30 -23.85
N THR A 437 -25.08 32.37 -23.81
CA THR A 437 -24.26 31.99 -24.97
C THR A 437 -24.10 30.46 -25.06
N SER A 438 -24.31 29.91 -26.26
CA SER A 438 -24.05 28.49 -26.56
C SER A 438 -22.57 28.24 -26.87
N VAL A 439 -22.12 26.99 -26.75
CA VAL A 439 -20.73 26.62 -27.04
C VAL A 439 -20.37 26.88 -28.51
N GLU A 440 -21.29 26.64 -29.44
CA GLU A 440 -21.08 26.85 -30.88
C GLU A 440 -20.79 28.32 -31.18
N ARG A 441 -21.56 29.23 -30.57
CA ARG A 441 -21.35 30.68 -30.74
C ARG A 441 -20.04 31.14 -30.13
N VAL A 442 -19.61 30.55 -29.01
CA VAL A 442 -18.29 30.84 -28.42
C VAL A 442 -17.17 30.34 -29.32
N LEU A 443 -17.33 29.17 -29.95
CA LEU A 443 -16.36 28.63 -30.89
C LEU A 443 -16.26 29.46 -32.18
N GLU A 444 -17.36 30.00 -32.69
CA GLU A 444 -17.35 30.97 -33.79
C GLU A 444 -16.57 32.23 -33.40
N LYS A 445 -16.88 32.85 -32.24
CA LYS A 445 -16.13 34.01 -31.73
C LYS A 445 -14.64 33.69 -31.51
N PHE A 446 -14.32 32.46 -31.10
CA PHE A 446 -12.95 31.99 -30.94
C PHE A 446 -12.22 31.89 -32.28
N GLU A 447 -12.87 31.34 -33.30
CA GLU A 447 -12.36 31.23 -34.67
C GLU A 447 -12.17 32.62 -35.31
N GLU A 448 -13.06 33.58 -35.02
CA GLU A 448 -12.93 34.97 -35.46
C GLU A 448 -11.80 35.73 -34.74
N LYS A 449 -11.71 35.59 -33.41
CA LYS A 449 -10.74 36.34 -32.58
C LYS A 449 -9.32 35.80 -32.73
N PHE A 450 -9.19 34.49 -32.89
CA PHE A 450 -7.93 33.79 -33.06
C PHE A 450 -7.96 33.04 -34.39
N PRO A 451 -7.90 33.73 -35.53
CA PRO A 451 -7.87 33.06 -36.81
C PRO A 451 -6.62 32.17 -36.84
N LEU A 452 -6.79 30.88 -37.16
CA LEU A 452 -5.70 30.03 -37.61
C LEU A 452 -5.12 30.73 -38.83
N ALA A 453 -4.06 31.52 -38.65
CA ALA A 453 -3.29 32.02 -39.78
C ALA A 453 -2.98 30.80 -40.67
N GLU A 454 -3.07 30.93 -41.99
CA GLU A 454 -2.75 29.89 -42.98
C GLU A 454 -1.27 29.39 -42.92
N GLN A 455 -0.61 29.54 -41.77
CA GLN A 455 0.72 29.08 -41.44
C GLN A 455 0.72 27.58 -41.10
N THR A 456 0.38 26.73 -42.06
CA THR A 456 0.83 25.31 -42.09
C THR A 456 0.89 24.78 -43.53
N ALA A 457 1.45 25.56 -44.45
CA ALA A 457 1.93 24.98 -45.71
C ALA A 457 3.35 24.38 -45.59
N ASP A 458 4.13 24.74 -44.56
CA ASP A 458 5.57 24.38 -44.45
C ASP A 458 6.02 23.89 -43.04
N LEU A 459 5.17 23.14 -42.31
CA LEU A 459 5.57 22.47 -41.05
C LEU A 459 5.52 20.94 -41.14
#